data_AF-A0A081D7R3-F1
#
_entry.id   AF-A0A081D7R3-F1
#
_cell.length_a   1.000
_cell.length_b   1.000
_cell.length_c   1.000
_cell.angle_alpha   90.00
_cell.angle_beta   90.00
_cell.angle_gamma   90.00
#
_symmetry.space_group_name_H-M   'P 1'
#
loop_
_entity.id
_entity.type
_entity.pdbx_description
1 polymer ?
#
loop_
_entity_poly.entity_id
_entity_poly.type
_entity_poly.pdbx_seq_one_letter_code
_entity_poly.pdbx_strand_id
1 'polypeptide(L)'
;MLGTGGTTPIPKMFLGENAFNILTLDRFTLWASIMSLPMLGEFAYRFIQGDIKILMQEKIGAVYHRLAGAVLAGLFIFMTIFTMTLGYFRPSQPAKIKMLPIVNFLSQDQHDHWRYLTLGFGDQMAWLAAQTKALSVDGNYHSARRLPELTTRPIERLENSKFKGVEGIGSLQQFLTVPEKYNLKYIFSNDKFYDPCYISVAGSD
;
A
#
# COMPACT_ATOMS: atom_id res chain seq x y z
N MET A 1 15.36 -19.27 -10.07
CA MET A 1 14.73 -19.39 -11.40
C MET A 1 13.48 -18.54 -11.57
N LEU A 2 12.67 -18.34 -10.52
CA LEU A 2 11.53 -17.39 -10.50
C LEU A 2 11.93 -15.99 -10.00
N GLY A 3 13.16 -15.56 -10.29
CA GLY A 3 13.67 -14.27 -9.82
C GLY A 3 13.06 -13.13 -10.64
N THR A 4 12.20 -12.31 -10.05
CA THR A 4 11.55 -11.15 -10.66
C THR A 4 12.51 -9.96 -10.93
N GLY A 5 13.83 -10.18 -10.87
CA GLY A 5 14.86 -9.16 -11.10
C GLY A 5 15.24 -8.96 -12.57
N GLY A 6 14.52 -9.58 -13.50
CA GLY A 6 14.77 -9.47 -14.96
C GLY A 6 15.93 -10.34 -15.46
N THR A 7 16.64 -11.01 -14.55
CA THR A 7 17.71 -11.97 -14.86
C THR A 7 17.19 -13.29 -15.45
N THR A 8 15.89 -13.58 -15.31
CA THR A 8 15.21 -14.64 -16.07
C THR A 8 13.95 -14.08 -16.76
N PRO A 9 13.62 -14.52 -17.98
CA PRO A 9 12.47 -14.01 -18.72
C PRO A 9 11.12 -14.50 -18.18
N ILE A 10 11.13 -15.58 -17.38
CA ILE A 10 9.92 -16.28 -16.91
C ILE A 10 8.94 -15.34 -16.18
N PRO A 11 9.36 -14.49 -15.23
CA PRO A 11 8.39 -13.64 -14.52
C PRO A 11 7.84 -12.51 -15.40
N LYS A 12 8.62 -11.99 -16.36
CA LYS A 12 8.14 -10.99 -17.33
C LYS A 12 7.10 -11.60 -18.28
N MET A 13 7.29 -12.86 -18.69
CA MET A 13 6.34 -13.59 -19.53
C MET A 13 5.01 -13.87 -18.81
N PHE A 14 5.06 -14.19 -17.50
CA PHE A 14 3.84 -14.44 -16.70
C PHE A 14 3.10 -13.16 -16.29
N LEU A 15 3.83 -12.11 -15.89
CA LEU A 15 3.23 -10.88 -15.33
C LEU A 15 2.96 -9.81 -16.40
N GLY A 16 3.55 -9.93 -17.59
CA GLY A 16 3.54 -8.88 -18.61
C GLY A 16 4.43 -7.68 -18.23
N GLU A 17 4.67 -6.77 -19.18
CA GLU A 17 5.61 -5.66 -18.99
C GLU A 17 5.20 -4.68 -17.89
N ASN A 18 3.89 -4.36 -17.82
CA ASN A 18 3.38 -3.37 -16.87
C ASN A 18 3.48 -3.88 -15.42
N ALA A 19 2.88 -5.03 -15.09
CA ALA A 19 2.91 -5.52 -13.71
C ALA A 19 4.34 -5.88 -13.26
N PHE A 20 5.18 -6.39 -14.17
CA PHE A 20 6.59 -6.65 -13.88
C PHE A 20 7.35 -5.37 -13.49
N ASN A 21 7.15 -4.26 -14.21
CA ASN A 21 7.82 -2.98 -13.91
C ASN A 21 7.24 -2.28 -12.68
N ILE A 22 5.95 -2.46 -12.38
CA ILE A 22 5.29 -1.86 -11.21
C ILE A 22 5.81 -2.47 -9.90
N LEU A 23 5.97 -3.79 -9.87
CA LEU A 23 6.45 -4.52 -8.68
C LEU A 23 7.96 -4.35 -8.43
N THR A 24 8.65 -3.42 -9.12
CA THR A 24 10.10 -3.27 -9.01
C THR A 24 10.54 -2.65 -7.68
N LEU A 25 9.76 -1.73 -7.13
CA LEU A 25 10.11 -1.03 -5.90
C LEU A 25 10.24 -1.99 -4.72
N ASP A 26 9.23 -2.83 -4.49
CA ASP A 26 9.23 -3.81 -3.40
C ASP A 26 10.41 -4.79 -3.50
N ARG A 27 10.83 -5.11 -4.73
CA ARG A 27 12.01 -5.96 -4.99
C ARG A 27 13.31 -5.29 -4.60
N PHE A 28 13.47 -4.01 -4.94
CA PHE A 28 14.66 -3.25 -4.55
C PHE A 28 14.77 -3.15 -3.03
N THR A 29 13.67 -2.86 -2.35
CA THR A 29 13.65 -2.78 -0.89
C THR A 29 13.99 -4.12 -0.23
N LEU A 30 13.44 -5.24 -0.73
CA LEU A 30 13.78 -6.57 -0.24
C LEU A 30 15.28 -6.88 -0.41
N TRP A 31 15.81 -6.74 -1.63
CA TRP A 31 17.20 -7.07 -1.92
C TRP A 31 18.18 -6.11 -1.22
N ALA A 32 17.88 -4.82 -1.16
CA ALA A 32 18.69 -3.86 -0.41
C ALA A 32 18.74 -4.23 1.08
N SER A 33 17.63 -4.71 1.65
CA SER A 33 17.59 -5.18 3.04
C SER A 33 18.42 -6.44 3.25
N ILE A 34 18.40 -7.39 2.30
CA ILE A 34 19.24 -8.61 2.38
C ILE A 34 20.72 -8.24 2.22
N MET A 35 21.05 -7.36 1.28
CA MET A 35 22.42 -6.93 1.00
C MET A 35 23.02 -6.07 2.11
N SER A 36 22.20 -5.45 2.97
CA SER A 36 22.70 -4.71 4.14
C SER A 36 23.06 -5.62 5.32
N LEU A 37 22.56 -6.86 5.35
CA LEU A 37 22.83 -7.81 6.46
C LEU A 37 24.33 -8.11 6.65
N PRO A 38 25.14 -8.36 5.61
CA PRO A 38 26.58 -8.57 5.80
C PRO A 38 27.28 -7.36 6.41
N MET A 39 26.92 -6.15 6.02
CA MET A 39 27.51 -4.93 6.58
C MET A 39 27.13 -4.76 8.06
N LEU A 40 25.88 -5.04 8.41
CA LEU A 40 25.42 -5.04 9.81
C LEU A 40 26.07 -6.16 10.63
N GLY A 41 26.23 -7.35 10.05
CA GLY A 41 26.88 -8.50 10.70
C GLY A 41 28.36 -8.24 10.95
N GLU A 42 29.07 -7.69 9.97
CA GLU A 42 30.47 -7.29 10.11
C GLU A 42 30.64 -6.19 11.17
N PHE A 43 29.75 -5.19 11.18
CA PHE A 43 29.73 -4.18 12.23
C PHE A 43 29.53 -4.82 13.60
N ALA A 44 28.54 -5.72 13.75
CA ALA A 44 28.29 -6.41 15.02
C ALA A 44 29.50 -7.26 15.47
N TYR A 45 30.13 -8.00 14.54
CA TYR A 45 31.32 -8.79 14.83
C TYR A 45 32.48 -7.91 15.31
N ARG A 46 32.80 -6.84 14.57
CA ARG A 46 33.86 -5.88 14.92
C ARG A 46 33.58 -5.15 16.22
N PHE A 47 32.31 -4.86 16.50
CA PHE A 47 31.87 -4.24 17.75
C PHE A 47 31.97 -5.20 18.95
N ILE A 48 31.77 -6.51 18.79
CA ILE A 48 31.78 -7.47 19.92
C ILE A 48 33.16 -8.11 20.16
N GLN A 49 33.92 -8.36 19.08
CA GLN A 49 35.17 -9.12 19.15
C GLN A 49 36.34 -8.48 18.40
N GLY A 50 36.08 -7.60 17.44
CA GLY A 50 37.12 -7.05 16.58
C GLY A 50 37.74 -5.73 17.06
N ASP A 51 38.23 -4.98 16.09
CA ASP A 51 38.97 -3.74 16.28
C ASP A 51 38.14 -2.57 16.85
N ILE A 52 36.86 -2.47 16.49
CA ILE A 52 35.95 -1.43 17.04
C ILE A 52 35.83 -1.59 18.55
N LYS A 53 35.73 -2.84 19.04
CA LYS A 53 35.74 -3.11 20.48
C LYS A 53 37.02 -2.60 21.12
N ILE A 54 38.18 -2.99 20.60
CA ILE A 54 39.49 -2.61 21.17
C ILE A 54 39.61 -1.09 21.23
N LEU A 55 39.34 -0.42 20.11
CA LEU A 55 39.38 1.04 20.00
C LEU A 55 38.44 1.74 20.99
N MET A 56 37.21 1.24 21.16
CA MET A 56 36.27 1.81 22.13
C MET A 56 36.73 1.55 23.57
N GLN A 57 37.21 0.35 23.89
CA GLN A 57 37.68 0.04 25.23
C GLN A 57 38.90 0.87 25.62
N GLU A 58 39.80 1.15 24.68
CA GLU A 58 40.96 2.02 24.89
C GLU A 58 40.57 3.49 25.08
N LYS A 59 39.64 4.01 24.27
CA LYS A 59 39.27 5.43 24.31
C LYS A 59 38.30 5.80 25.43
N ILE A 60 37.28 4.97 25.66
CA ILE A 60 36.17 5.28 26.57
C ILE A 60 35.99 4.24 27.67
N GLY A 61 36.74 3.13 27.66
CA GLY A 61 36.69 2.13 28.73
C GLY A 61 35.68 1.00 28.51
N ALA A 62 35.96 -0.15 29.11
CA ALA A 62 35.18 -1.38 28.92
C ALA A 62 33.73 -1.30 29.42
N VAL A 63 33.47 -0.54 30.48
CA VAL A 63 32.12 -0.36 31.04
C VAL A 63 31.22 0.39 30.05
N TYR A 64 31.71 1.50 29.50
CA TYR A 64 30.95 2.31 28.54
C TYR A 64 30.73 1.58 27.22
N HIS A 65 31.69 0.77 26.77
CA HIS A 65 31.51 -0.10 25.61
C HIS A 65 30.36 -1.11 25.82
N ARG A 66 30.30 -1.77 26.99
CA ARG A 66 29.20 -2.70 27.32
C ARG A 66 27.85 -1.99 27.41
N LEU A 67 27.81 -0.79 28.02
CA LEU A 67 26.60 0.04 28.08
C LEU A 67 26.14 0.45 26.68
N ALA A 68 27.04 0.86 25.80
CA ALA A 68 26.72 1.20 24.41
C ALA A 68 26.13 0.00 23.66
N GLY A 69 26.69 -1.20 23.86
CA GLY A 69 26.13 -2.44 23.31
C GLY A 69 24.72 -2.74 23.84
N ALA A 70 24.50 -2.59 25.15
CA ALA A 70 23.19 -2.78 25.75
C ALA A 70 22.15 -1.75 25.24
N VAL A 71 22.55 -0.49 25.09
CA VAL A 71 21.71 0.57 24.52
C VAL A 71 21.36 0.26 23.06
N LEU A 72 22.34 -0.13 22.24
CA LEU A 72 22.09 -0.51 20.84
C LEU A 72 21.11 -1.68 20.75
N ALA A 73 21.35 -2.76 21.49
CA ALA A 73 20.43 -3.90 21.53
C ALA A 73 19.03 -3.50 22.00
N GLY A 74 18.95 -2.68 23.06
CA GLY A 74 17.69 -2.14 23.57
C GLY A 74 16.95 -1.30 22.54
N LEU A 75 17.65 -0.43 21.80
CA LEU A 75 17.07 0.39 20.72
C LEU A 75 16.53 -0.48 19.58
N PHE A 76 17.25 -1.54 19.19
CA PHE A 76 16.76 -2.47 18.17
C PHE A 76 15.46 -3.17 18.62
N ILE A 77 15.45 -3.73 19.83
CA ILE A 77 14.26 -4.39 20.39
C ILE A 77 13.10 -3.39 20.50
N PHE A 78 13.37 -2.20 21.03
CA PHE A 78 12.39 -1.13 21.12
C PHE A 78 11.81 -0.77 19.76
N MET A 79 12.64 -0.55 18.74
CA MET A 79 12.18 -0.22 17.40
C MET A 79 11.34 -1.33 16.77
N THR A 80 11.70 -2.60 16.99
CA THR A 80 10.90 -3.74 16.53
C THR A 80 9.52 -3.74 17.19
N ILE A 81 9.46 -3.66 18.51
CA ILE A 81 8.18 -3.65 19.26
C ILE A 81 7.34 -2.43 18.89
N PHE A 82 7.96 -1.25 18.84
CA PHE A 82 7.31 0.01 18.47
C PHE A 82 6.68 -0.09 17.09
N THR A 83 7.43 -0.57 16.09
CA THR A 83 6.93 -0.70 14.72
C THR A 83 5.76 -1.70 14.64
N MET A 84 5.85 -2.83 15.34
CA MET A 84 4.76 -3.83 15.40
C MET A 84 3.52 -3.30 16.12
N THR A 85 3.69 -2.43 17.11
CA THR A 85 2.59 -1.93 17.94
C THR A 85 1.97 -0.63 17.42
N LEU A 86 2.66 0.09 16.53
CA LEU A 86 2.20 1.37 15.97
C LEU A 86 0.80 1.29 15.37
N GLY A 87 0.48 0.17 14.71
CA GLY A 87 -0.83 -0.06 14.09
C GLY A 87 -2.00 -0.13 15.08
N TYR A 88 -1.76 -0.42 16.36
CA TYR A 88 -2.79 -0.39 17.39
C TYR A 88 -3.12 1.04 17.85
N PHE A 89 -2.12 1.91 17.93
CA PHE A 89 -2.31 3.30 18.36
C PHE A 89 -2.85 4.18 17.25
N ARG A 90 -2.44 3.91 16.01
CA ARG A 90 -2.88 4.64 14.84
C ARG A 90 -3.13 3.66 13.70
N PRO A 91 -4.35 3.11 13.60
CA PRO A 91 -4.74 2.25 12.50
C PRO A 91 -4.47 2.97 11.17
N SER A 92 -3.58 2.40 10.35
CA SER A 92 -3.26 2.91 9.02
C SER A 92 -4.33 2.54 7.99
N GLN A 93 -5.18 1.57 8.32
CA GLN A 93 -6.23 1.03 7.46
C GLN A 93 -7.60 1.16 8.13
N PRO A 94 -8.68 1.32 7.34
CA PRO A 94 -10.05 1.31 7.85
C PRO A 94 -10.39 0.01 8.61
N ALA A 95 -11.43 0.07 9.45
CA ALA A 95 -11.95 -1.10 10.14
C ALA A 95 -12.35 -2.20 9.14
N LYS A 96 -12.24 -3.47 9.55
CA LYS A 96 -12.58 -4.61 8.68
C LYS A 96 -14.02 -4.52 8.20
N ILE A 97 -14.21 -4.57 6.89
CA ILE A 97 -15.52 -4.50 6.23
C ILE A 97 -16.05 -5.91 6.03
N LYS A 98 -17.36 -6.10 6.26
CA LYS A 98 -18.04 -7.34 5.93
C LYS A 98 -18.21 -7.41 4.41
N MET A 99 -17.34 -8.17 3.74
CA MET A 99 -17.31 -8.25 2.28
C MET A 99 -18.43 -9.09 1.67
N LEU A 100 -18.89 -10.13 2.38
CA LEU A 100 -19.82 -11.11 1.82
C LEU A 100 -21.13 -10.48 1.26
N PRO A 101 -21.78 -9.51 1.93
CA PRO A 101 -22.92 -8.82 1.35
C PRO A 101 -22.61 -8.09 0.03
N ILE A 102 -21.43 -7.46 -0.07
CA ILE A 102 -20.99 -6.72 -1.26
C ILE A 102 -20.70 -7.69 -2.40
N VAL A 103 -20.00 -8.79 -2.11
CA VAL A 103 -19.70 -9.85 -3.10
C VAL A 103 -20.99 -10.48 -3.62
N ASN A 104 -21.93 -10.80 -2.72
CA ASN A 104 -23.22 -11.36 -3.11
C ASN A 104 -24.00 -10.39 -3.99
N PHE A 105 -24.05 -9.11 -3.61
CA PHE A 105 -24.71 -8.08 -4.41
C PHE A 105 -24.09 -7.98 -5.81
N LEU A 106 -22.76 -7.93 -5.93
CA LEU A 106 -22.08 -7.82 -7.22
C LEU A 106 -22.21 -9.08 -8.10
N SER A 107 -22.53 -10.22 -7.49
CA SER A 107 -22.68 -11.50 -8.19
C SER A 107 -24.11 -11.77 -8.65
N GLN A 108 -25.07 -10.94 -8.24
CA GLN A 108 -26.49 -11.05 -8.61
C GLN A 108 -26.79 -10.25 -9.88
N ASP A 109 -27.84 -10.65 -10.60
CA ASP A 109 -28.54 -9.85 -11.64
C ASP A 109 -27.64 -9.10 -12.64
N GLN A 110 -26.58 -9.77 -13.12
CA GLN A 110 -25.60 -9.20 -14.07
C GLN A 110 -24.95 -7.90 -13.58
N HIS A 111 -24.86 -7.71 -12.27
CA HIS A 111 -24.21 -6.54 -11.68
C HIS A 111 -22.72 -6.48 -12.01
N ASP A 112 -22.09 -7.60 -12.36
CA ASP A 112 -20.71 -7.70 -12.83
C ASP A 112 -20.46 -7.07 -14.21
N HIS A 113 -21.50 -6.78 -14.99
CA HIS A 113 -21.40 -6.02 -16.23
C HIS A 113 -21.13 -4.53 -15.99
N TRP A 114 -21.41 -4.05 -14.78
CA TRP A 114 -21.14 -2.68 -14.37
C TRP A 114 -19.91 -2.60 -13.48
N ARG A 115 -19.25 -1.45 -13.52
CA ARG A 115 -18.13 -1.15 -12.63
C ARG A 115 -18.62 -0.62 -11.29
N TYR A 116 -17.80 -0.87 -10.27
CA TYR A 116 -18.00 -0.30 -8.95
C TYR A 116 -16.84 0.61 -8.52
N LEU A 117 -17.10 1.42 -7.49
CA LEU A 117 -16.12 2.24 -6.79
C LEU A 117 -16.22 1.96 -5.28
N THR A 118 -15.08 1.94 -4.59
CA THR A 118 -15.03 1.81 -3.12
C THR A 118 -14.44 3.07 -2.52
N LEU A 119 -15.04 3.57 -1.45
CA LEU A 119 -14.58 4.75 -0.71
C LEU A 119 -14.46 4.40 0.78
N GLY A 120 -13.27 4.57 1.36
CA GLY A 120 -13.03 4.22 2.77
C GLY A 120 -12.77 2.74 3.01
N PHE A 121 -12.31 2.02 1.99
CA PHE A 121 -11.98 0.58 2.06
C PHE A 121 -10.49 0.35 2.31
N GLY A 122 -9.65 1.31 1.93
CA GLY A 122 -8.20 1.16 1.98
C GLY A 122 -7.76 -0.07 1.17
N ASP A 123 -6.79 -0.81 1.69
CA ASP A 123 -6.25 -2.00 1.01
C ASP A 123 -7.27 -3.15 0.92
N GLN A 124 -8.37 -3.09 1.67
CA GLN A 124 -9.43 -4.09 1.59
C GLN A 124 -10.16 -4.06 0.24
N MET A 125 -10.02 -3.01 -0.56
CA MET A 125 -10.54 -2.97 -1.93
C MET A 125 -9.92 -4.07 -2.81
N ALA A 126 -8.63 -4.39 -2.59
CA ALA A 126 -7.96 -5.45 -3.34
C ALA A 126 -8.52 -6.83 -2.98
N TRP A 127 -8.89 -7.02 -1.71
CA TRP A 127 -9.54 -8.24 -1.25
C TRP A 127 -10.93 -8.41 -1.85
N LEU A 128 -11.70 -7.32 -1.95
CA LEU A 128 -13.00 -7.34 -2.65
C LEU A 128 -12.83 -7.68 -4.14
N ALA A 129 -11.89 -7.02 -4.82
CA ALA A 129 -11.61 -7.25 -6.24
C ALA A 129 -11.20 -8.70 -6.56
N ALA A 130 -10.53 -9.38 -5.62
CA ALA A 130 -10.14 -10.78 -5.78
C ALA A 130 -11.34 -11.77 -5.67
N GLN A 131 -12.48 -11.34 -5.12
CA GLN A 131 -13.64 -12.18 -4.84
C GLN A 131 -14.83 -11.94 -5.78
N THR A 132 -14.71 -11.03 -6.74
CA THR A 132 -15.79 -10.66 -7.66
C THR A 132 -15.31 -10.60 -9.10
N LYS A 133 -16.22 -10.85 -10.06
CA LYS A 133 -15.98 -10.64 -11.48
C LYS A 133 -16.20 -9.19 -11.92
N ALA A 134 -16.96 -8.43 -11.14
CA ALA A 134 -17.21 -7.01 -11.40
C ALA A 134 -15.88 -6.24 -11.41
N LEU A 135 -15.70 -5.34 -12.37
CA LEU A 135 -14.49 -4.53 -12.46
C LEU A 135 -14.63 -3.26 -11.61
N SER A 136 -13.56 -2.83 -10.96
CA SER A 136 -13.53 -1.53 -10.28
C SER A 136 -13.08 -0.42 -11.23
N VAL A 137 -13.62 0.79 -11.05
CA VAL A 137 -13.14 2.02 -11.73
C VAL A 137 -11.77 2.43 -11.18
N ASP A 138 -11.53 2.18 -9.90
CA ASP A 138 -10.27 2.45 -9.23
C ASP A 138 -9.47 1.15 -8.99
N GLY A 139 -8.22 1.27 -8.56
CA GLY A 139 -7.35 0.14 -8.23
C GLY A 139 -6.36 0.48 -7.11
N ASN A 140 -5.89 -0.56 -6.42
CA ASN A 140 -4.97 -0.43 -5.29
C ASN A 140 -3.62 0.23 -5.70
N TYR A 141 -3.23 0.05 -6.97
CA TYR A 141 -2.06 0.65 -7.62
C TYR A 141 -2.50 1.57 -8.77
N HIS A 142 -1.92 2.77 -8.88
CA HIS A 142 -2.31 3.76 -9.92
C HIS A 142 -1.99 3.29 -11.32
N SER A 143 -0.89 2.56 -11.44
CA SER A 143 -0.36 2.02 -12.67
C SER A 143 -1.10 0.75 -13.15
N ALA A 144 -1.89 0.11 -12.29
CA ALA A 144 -2.74 -1.03 -12.66
C ALA A 144 -4.13 -0.59 -13.14
N ARG A 145 -4.40 0.72 -13.19
CA ARG A 145 -5.67 1.28 -13.62
C ARG A 145 -5.78 1.28 -15.14
N ARG A 146 -7.00 1.02 -15.63
CA ARG A 146 -7.28 0.90 -17.06
C ARG A 146 -7.84 2.18 -17.68
N LEU A 147 -8.22 3.16 -16.86
CA LEU A 147 -8.84 4.40 -17.31
C LEU A 147 -7.78 5.51 -17.48
N PRO A 148 -7.66 6.13 -18.67
CA PRO A 148 -6.67 7.18 -18.94
C PRO A 148 -6.73 8.38 -17.97
N GLU A 149 -7.90 8.71 -17.46
CA GLU A 149 -8.08 9.82 -16.51
C GLU A 149 -7.42 9.58 -15.15
N LEU A 150 -7.17 8.31 -14.79
CA LEU A 150 -6.50 7.94 -13.55
C LEU A 150 -5.00 7.66 -13.72
N THR A 151 -4.49 7.68 -14.95
CA THR A 151 -3.05 7.58 -15.26
C THR A 151 -2.42 8.95 -15.54
N THR A 152 -3.23 9.97 -15.85
CA THR A 152 -2.78 11.32 -16.20
C THR A 152 -2.82 12.32 -15.04
N ARG A 153 -3.59 12.04 -13.97
CA ARG A 153 -3.67 12.89 -12.77
C ARG A 153 -2.99 12.22 -11.57
N PRO A 154 -2.30 13.00 -10.71
CA PRO A 154 -1.56 12.48 -9.57
C PRO A 154 -2.48 12.19 -8.37
N ILE A 155 -3.46 11.31 -8.54
CA ILE A 155 -4.34 10.88 -7.45
C ILE A 155 -4.08 9.42 -7.14
N GLU A 156 -3.62 9.20 -5.90
CA GLU A 156 -3.27 7.88 -5.40
C GLU A 156 -4.49 6.97 -5.34
N ARG A 157 -5.55 7.26 -4.59
CA ARG A 157 -6.82 6.54 -4.73
C ARG A 157 -7.94 7.54 -4.77
N LEU A 158 -9.02 7.25 -5.48
CA LEU A 158 -10.19 8.14 -5.50
C LEU A 158 -10.77 8.26 -4.09
N GLU A 159 -10.61 7.25 -3.24
CA GLU A 159 -10.90 7.31 -1.80
C GLU A 159 -9.95 8.20 -0.97
N ASN A 160 -8.80 8.58 -1.52
CA ASN A 160 -7.87 9.54 -0.90
C ASN A 160 -8.12 10.97 -1.36
N SER A 161 -9.14 11.22 -2.19
CA SER A 161 -9.50 12.55 -2.69
C SER A 161 -9.71 13.58 -1.58
N LYS A 162 -10.24 13.16 -0.42
CA LYS A 162 -10.44 14.02 0.75
C LYS A 162 -9.16 14.62 1.32
N PHE A 163 -8.02 13.97 1.10
CA PHE A 163 -6.71 14.43 1.56
C PHE A 163 -5.96 15.27 0.52
N LYS A 164 -6.51 15.38 -0.70
CA LYS A 164 -5.89 16.10 -1.84
C LYS A 164 -6.60 17.42 -2.15
N GLY A 165 -7.45 17.89 -1.25
CA GLY A 165 -8.15 19.18 -1.38
C GLY A 165 -9.04 19.22 -2.63
N VAL A 166 -9.17 20.41 -3.22
CA VAL A 166 -10.09 20.69 -4.34
C VAL A 166 -9.79 19.82 -5.57
N GLU A 167 -8.52 19.59 -5.90
CA GLU A 167 -8.15 18.77 -7.07
C GLU A 167 -8.53 17.30 -6.91
N GLY A 168 -8.38 16.78 -5.69
CA GLY A 168 -8.79 15.43 -5.33
C GLY A 168 -10.29 15.24 -5.47
N ILE A 169 -11.06 16.13 -4.84
CA ILE A 169 -12.51 16.10 -4.87
C ILE A 169 -13.03 16.32 -6.30
N GLY A 170 -12.47 17.26 -7.06
CA GLY A 170 -12.87 17.51 -8.44
C GLY A 170 -12.63 16.30 -9.35
N SER A 171 -11.58 15.52 -9.10
CA SER A 171 -11.34 14.29 -9.86
C SER A 171 -12.32 13.18 -9.49
N LEU A 172 -12.68 13.03 -8.20
CA LEU A 172 -13.77 12.13 -7.81
C LEU A 172 -15.09 12.56 -8.46
N GLN A 173 -15.42 13.86 -8.40
CA GLN A 173 -16.63 14.41 -9.01
C GLN A 173 -16.71 14.12 -10.51
N GLN A 174 -15.60 14.18 -11.25
CA GLN A 174 -15.60 13.82 -12.67
C GLN A 174 -16.12 12.40 -12.95
N PHE A 175 -15.83 11.43 -12.09
CA PHE A 175 -16.38 10.07 -12.20
C PHE A 175 -17.85 9.98 -11.80
N LEU A 176 -18.28 10.85 -10.88
CA LEU A 176 -19.65 10.87 -10.35
C LEU A 176 -20.63 11.68 -11.22
N THR A 177 -20.16 12.70 -11.95
CA THR A 177 -21.01 13.55 -12.80
C THR A 177 -21.42 12.86 -14.09
N VAL A 178 -20.53 12.02 -14.67
CA VAL A 178 -20.84 11.26 -15.90
C VAL A 178 -20.49 9.79 -15.69
N PRO A 179 -21.22 9.08 -14.80
CA PRO A 179 -20.87 7.72 -14.40
C PRO A 179 -20.99 6.72 -15.57
N GLU A 180 -21.91 6.97 -16.50
CA GLU A 180 -22.12 6.16 -17.71
C GLU A 180 -20.87 6.06 -18.58
N LYS A 181 -20.11 7.16 -18.72
CA LYS A 181 -18.84 7.18 -19.49
C LYS A 181 -17.85 6.14 -18.98
N TYR A 182 -17.91 5.81 -17.69
CA TYR A 182 -17.00 4.89 -17.02
C TYR A 182 -17.62 3.51 -16.75
N ASN A 183 -18.86 3.28 -17.20
CA ASN A 183 -19.70 2.15 -16.82
C ASN A 183 -19.82 2.01 -15.29
N LEU A 184 -19.75 3.12 -14.54
CA LEU A 184 -19.86 3.12 -13.09
C LEU A 184 -21.35 3.09 -12.70
N LYS A 185 -21.74 2.14 -11.85
CA LYS A 185 -23.12 2.06 -11.33
C LYS A 185 -23.20 1.93 -9.82
N TYR A 186 -22.22 1.27 -9.21
CA TYR A 186 -22.25 0.95 -7.79
C TYR A 186 -21.13 1.65 -7.04
N ILE A 187 -21.47 2.27 -5.90
CA ILE A 187 -20.48 2.89 -5.04
C ILE A 187 -20.70 2.36 -3.62
N PHE A 188 -19.66 1.76 -3.07
CA PHE A 188 -19.65 1.29 -1.69
C PHE A 188 -18.85 2.28 -0.84
N SER A 189 -19.53 3.03 0.02
CA SER A 189 -18.90 3.92 0.98
C SER A 189 -18.83 3.28 2.36
N ASN A 190 -17.66 3.37 2.98
CA ASN A 190 -17.45 3.11 4.41
C ASN A 190 -16.90 4.36 5.11
N ASP A 191 -17.05 5.54 4.50
CA ASP A 191 -16.54 6.80 5.00
C ASP A 191 -17.56 7.93 4.82
N LYS A 192 -18.02 8.45 5.96
CA LYS A 192 -19.05 9.49 6.04
C LYS A 192 -18.66 10.79 5.36
N PHE A 193 -17.36 11.03 5.16
CA PHE A 193 -16.89 12.22 4.43
C PHE A 193 -17.50 12.28 3.02
N TYR A 194 -17.73 11.13 2.38
CA TYR A 194 -18.22 11.04 1.01
C TYR A 194 -19.74 11.08 0.87
N ASP A 195 -20.48 11.00 1.97
CA ASP A 195 -21.96 10.99 1.94
C ASP A 195 -22.57 12.18 1.17
N PRO A 196 -22.06 13.43 1.31
CA PRO A 196 -22.59 14.57 0.56
C PRO A 196 -22.37 14.49 -0.96
N CYS A 197 -21.36 13.75 -1.41
CA CYS A 197 -21.06 13.60 -2.84
C CYS A 197 -22.15 12.81 -3.59
N TYR A 198 -22.94 12.00 -2.89
CA TYR A 198 -24.09 11.31 -3.48
C TYR A 198 -25.30 12.24 -3.66
N ILE A 199 -25.47 13.20 -2.76
CA ILE A 199 -26.60 14.15 -2.78
C ILE A 199 -26.45 15.14 -3.95
N SER A 200 -25.23 15.56 -4.28
CA SER A 200 -24.98 16.48 -5.41
C SER A 200 -25.25 15.85 -6.78
N VAL A 201 -25.24 14.52 -6.89
CA VAL A 201 -25.47 13.79 -8.16
C VAL A 201 -26.96 13.55 -8.40
N ALA A 202 -27.77 13.45 -7.34
CA ALA A 202 -29.22 13.28 -7.44
C ALA A 202 -30.00 14.61 -7.62
N GLY A 203 -29.32 15.76 -7.49
CA GLY A 203 -29.93 17.09 -7.60
C GLY A 203 -29.72 17.80 -8.94
N SER A 204 -29.27 17.08 -9.98
CA SER A 204 -28.96 17.61 -11.30
C SER A 204 -29.80 16.98 -12.43
N ASP A 205 -31.06 16.64 -12.11
CA ASP A 205 -32.12 16.39 -13.09
C ASP A 205 -33.07 17.60 -13.14
#